data_AF-A0A972EVW5-F1
#
_entry.id   AF-A0A972EVW5-F1
#
_cell.length_a   1.000
_cell.length_b   1.000
_cell.length_c   1.000
_cell.angle_alpha   90.00
_cell.angle_beta   90.00
_cell.angle_gamma   90.00
#
_symmetry.space_group_name_H-M   'P 1'
#
loop_
_entity.id
_entity.type
_entity.pdbx_description
1 polymer ?
#
loop_
_entity_poly.entity_id
_entity_poly.type
_entity_poly.pdbx_seq_one_letter_code
_entity_poly.pdbx_strand_id
1 'polypeptide(L)'
;MTRLLYLPDDATVIQLEVDLSPAELVAAVNAGLRPLPILRAAPAGKLSASQVNATVVIAPLRSPGRPRRNSVNANLTRRQRQALELQSRGFNSAEIAAMLNLSRRAVNYHLNQVRQRIRGELPELLKSDFDELESLL
;
A
#
# COMPACT_ATOMS: atom_id res chain seq x y z
N MET A 1 -4.87 -25.17 20.70
CA MET A 1 -3.81 -24.28 20.18
C MET A 1 -4.09 -23.98 18.71
N THR A 2 -4.68 -22.82 18.44
CA THR A 2 -4.97 -22.33 17.08
C THR A 2 -4.01 -21.20 16.76
N ARG A 3 -3.38 -21.25 15.58
CA ARG A 3 -2.55 -20.15 15.09
C ARG A 3 -3.44 -19.11 14.45
N LEU A 4 -3.40 -17.86 14.93
CA LEU A 4 -4.11 -16.75 14.31
C LEU A 4 -3.14 -15.90 13.50
N LEU A 5 -3.53 -15.58 12.27
CA LEU A 5 -2.96 -14.51 11.46
C LEU A 5 -4.00 -13.40 11.31
N TYR A 6 -3.77 -12.26 11.96
CA TYR A 6 -4.60 -11.09 11.82
C TYR A 6 -3.94 -10.06 10.91
N LEU A 7 -4.68 -9.65 9.88
CA LEU A 7 -4.27 -8.71 8.84
C LEU A 7 -5.16 -7.46 8.94
N PRO A 8 -4.84 -6.50 9.81
CA PRO A 8 -5.65 -5.28 9.95
C PRO A 8 -5.61 -4.40 8.70
N ASP A 9 -4.47 -4.39 8.00
CA ASP A 9 -4.23 -3.63 6.77
C ASP A 9 -3.21 -4.35 5.87
N ASP A 10 -2.79 -3.71 4.78
CA ASP A 10 -1.89 -4.29 3.78
C ASP A 10 -0.40 -4.25 4.19
N ALA A 11 -0.06 -3.58 5.30
CA ALA A 11 1.32 -3.40 5.78
C ALA A 11 1.62 -4.12 7.10
N THR A 12 0.59 -4.56 7.81
CA THR A 12 0.68 -5.08 9.17
C THR A 12 0.21 -6.53 9.22
N VAL A 13 1.04 -7.40 9.79
CA VAL A 13 0.72 -8.81 10.07
C VAL A 13 0.92 -9.07 11.54
N ILE A 14 -0.11 -9.58 12.21
CA ILE A 14 -0.03 -9.93 13.63
C ILE A 14 -0.30 -11.43 13.78
N GLN A 15 0.68 -12.14 14.34
CA GLN A 15 0.60 -13.57 14.61
C GLN A 15 0.47 -13.83 16.10
N LEU A 16 -0.46 -14.70 16.48
CA LEU A 16 -0.66 -15.09 17.87
C LEU A 16 -1.26 -16.49 17.99
N GLU A 17 -1.00 -17.14 19.12
CA GLU A 17 -1.61 -18.43 19.45
C GLU A 17 -2.80 -18.24 20.37
N VAL A 18 -3.86 -19.01 20.13
CA VAL A 18 -5.15 -18.84 20.80
C VAL A 18 -5.69 -20.18 21.27
N ASP A 19 -6.24 -20.19 22.49
CA ASP A 19 -6.93 -21.32 23.10
C ASP A 19 -8.42 -21.39 22.74
N LEU A 20 -8.72 -21.17 21.45
CA LEU A 20 -10.04 -21.37 20.86
C LEU A 20 -9.90 -22.37 19.73
N SER A 21 -10.90 -23.21 19.47
CA SER A 21 -10.82 -24.08 18.29
C SER A 21 -10.85 -23.23 17.00
N PRO A 22 -10.20 -23.68 15.91
CA PRO A 22 -10.20 -22.92 14.65
C PRO A 22 -11.62 -22.68 14.13
N ALA A 23 -12.49 -23.68 14.24
CA ALA A 23 -13.86 -23.64 13.75
C ALA A 23 -14.72 -22.64 14.55
N GLU A 24 -14.62 -22.64 15.88
CA GLU A 24 -15.34 -21.67 16.73
C GLU A 24 -14.86 -20.25 16.47
N LEU A 25 -13.55 -20.05 16.30
CA LEU A 25 -12.99 -18.74 16.01
C LEU A 25 -13.48 -18.18 14.68
N VAL A 26 -13.52 -19.03 13.64
CA VAL A 26 -14.07 -18.65 12.32
C VAL A 26 -15.56 -18.32 12.41
N ALA A 27 -16.35 -19.17 13.07
CA ALA A 27 -17.79 -18.98 13.22
C ALA A 27 -18.11 -17.68 13.98
N ALA A 28 -17.43 -17.44 15.11
CA ALA A 28 -17.62 -16.24 15.91
C ALA A 28 -17.32 -14.96 15.10
N VAL A 29 -16.18 -14.93 14.41
CA VAL A 29 -15.76 -13.74 13.66
C VAL A 29 -16.68 -13.47 12.47
N ASN A 30 -17.06 -14.50 11.71
CA ASN A 30 -17.98 -14.35 10.58
C ASN A 30 -19.42 -14.02 11.01
N ALA A 31 -19.82 -14.40 12.23
CA ALA A 31 -21.06 -13.93 12.86
C ALA A 31 -21.00 -12.46 13.33
N GLY A 32 -19.83 -11.81 13.23
CA GLY A 32 -19.61 -10.42 13.64
C GLY A 32 -19.17 -10.25 15.09
N LEU A 33 -18.94 -11.35 15.82
CA LEU A 33 -18.40 -11.31 17.17
C LEU A 33 -16.89 -11.04 17.14
N ARG A 34 -16.41 -10.36 18.18
CA ARG A 34 -14.98 -10.05 18.37
C ARG A 34 -14.51 -10.71 19.67
N PRO A 35 -14.22 -12.03 19.65
CA PRO A 35 -13.93 -12.80 20.87
C PRO A 35 -12.59 -12.41 21.51
N LEU A 36 -11.63 -11.95 20.70
CA LEU A 36 -10.29 -11.61 21.16
C LEU A 36 -10.13 -10.10 21.41
N PRO A 37 -9.36 -9.68 22.43
CA PRO A 37 -9.08 -8.26 22.71
C PRO A 37 -8.53 -7.51 21.49
N ILE A 38 -7.62 -8.13 20.74
CA ILE A 38 -7.03 -7.53 19.54
C ILE A 38 -8.06 -7.23 18.44
N LEU A 39 -9.08 -8.09 18.31
CA LEU A 39 -10.16 -7.91 17.35
C LEU A 39 -11.16 -6.86 17.83
N ARG A 40 -11.29 -6.65 19.15
CA ARG A 40 -12.10 -5.55 19.71
C ARG A 40 -11.48 -4.19 19.42
N ALA A 41 -10.15 -4.08 19.51
CA ALA A 41 -9.39 -2.90 19.15
C ALA A 41 -9.30 -2.65 17.63
N ALA A 42 -9.73 -3.62 16.81
CA ALA A 42 -9.72 -3.49 15.35
C ALA A 42 -10.61 -2.32 14.88
N PRO A 43 -10.27 -1.69 13.73
CA PRO A 43 -11.08 -0.64 13.12
C PRO A 43 -12.57 -1.01 12.98
N ALA A 44 -13.42 0.02 12.95
CA ALA A 44 -14.86 -0.16 12.71
C ALA A 44 -15.08 -0.81 11.34
N GLY A 45 -15.81 -1.92 11.31
CA GLY A 45 -16.02 -2.71 10.10
C GLY A 45 -16.33 -4.18 10.39
N LYS A 46 -16.88 -4.86 9.40
CA LYS A 46 -17.06 -6.31 9.43
C LYS A 46 -15.69 -6.96 9.26
N LEU A 47 -15.40 -7.98 10.05
CA LEU A 47 -14.25 -8.85 9.86
C LEU A 47 -14.71 -10.11 9.14
N SER A 48 -13.79 -10.75 8.44
CA SER A 48 -13.96 -12.08 7.87
C SER A 48 -12.85 -12.97 8.40
N ALA A 49 -13.22 -14.21 8.71
CA ALA A 49 -12.29 -15.25 9.11
C ALA A 49 -12.34 -16.41 8.12
N SER A 50 -11.18 -16.95 7.79
CA SER A 50 -11.03 -18.17 6.99
C SER A 50 -10.02 -19.09 7.66
N GLN A 51 -10.35 -20.38 7.72
CA GLN A 51 -9.43 -21.39 8.23
C GLN A 51 -8.58 -21.94 7.08
N VAL A 52 -7.26 -21.95 7.29
CA VAL A 52 -6.26 -22.60 6.43
C VAL A 52 -5.47 -23.56 7.31
N ASN A 53 -5.76 -24.86 7.19
CA ASN A 53 -5.22 -25.91 8.06
C ASN A 53 -5.53 -25.62 9.55
N ALA A 54 -4.49 -25.57 10.40
CA ALA A 54 -4.60 -25.20 11.82
C ALA A 54 -4.51 -23.68 12.08
N THR A 55 -4.44 -22.88 11.00
CA THR A 55 -4.29 -21.43 11.08
C THR A 55 -5.60 -20.74 10.72
N VAL A 56 -6.03 -19.76 11.48
CA VAL A 56 -7.17 -18.90 11.16
C VAL A 56 -6.64 -17.56 10.69
N VAL A 57 -7.05 -17.14 9.50
CA VAL A 57 -6.73 -15.83 8.94
C VAL A 57 -7.92 -14.91 9.14
N ILE A 58 -7.71 -13.76 9.79
CA ILE A 58 -8.73 -12.73 9.99
C ILE A 58 -8.32 -11.46 9.27
N ALA A 59 -9.23 -10.89 8.49
CA ALA A 59 -9.04 -9.62 7.80
C ALA A 59 -10.35 -8.82 7.74
N PRO A 60 -10.31 -7.50 7.59
CA PRO A 60 -11.51 -6.71 7.33
C PRO A 60 -12.25 -7.17 6.05
N LEU A 61 -13.54 -7.42 6.18
CA LEU A 61 -14.43 -7.70 5.05
C LEU A 61 -14.61 -6.41 4.26
N ARG A 62 -14.03 -6.36 3.06
CA ARG A 62 -14.16 -5.21 2.15
C ARG A 62 -15.52 -5.29 1.45
N SER A 63 -16.28 -4.20 1.45
CA SER A 63 -17.50 -4.13 0.63
C SER A 63 -17.14 -4.35 -0.85
N PRO A 64 -17.83 -5.26 -1.55
CA PRO A 64 -17.65 -5.41 -2.99
C PRO A 64 -18.01 -4.08 -3.67
N GLY A 65 -17.12 -3.58 -4.52
CA GLY A 65 -17.34 -2.35 -5.30
C GLY A 65 -16.45 -1.16 -4.97
N ARG A 66 -15.60 -1.21 -3.92
CA ARG A 66 -14.52 -0.21 -3.78
C ARG A 66 -13.27 -0.73 -4.51
N PRO A 67 -12.96 -0.23 -5.73
CA PRO A 67 -11.71 -0.58 -6.38
C PRO A 67 -10.55 -0.24 -5.45
N ARG A 68 -9.52 -1.09 -5.44
CA ARG A 68 -8.26 -0.85 -4.73
C ARG A 68 -7.84 0.60 -5.04
N ARG A 69 -7.90 1.50 -4.06
CA ARG A 69 -6.91 2.57 -4.05
C ARG A 69 -5.63 1.85 -3.66
N ASN A 70 -4.93 1.32 -4.66
CA ASN A 70 -3.50 1.08 -4.50
C ASN A 70 -2.95 2.44 -4.05
N SER A 71 -2.70 2.61 -2.75
CA SER A 71 -1.89 3.72 -2.25
C SER A 71 -0.47 3.66 -2.81
N VAL A 72 -0.12 2.57 -3.50
CA VAL A 72 1.09 2.41 -4.32
C VAL A 72 0.95 3.04 -5.72
N ASN A 73 -0.17 3.70 -6.05
CA ASN A 73 -0.10 4.80 -6.98
C ASN A 73 0.48 5.99 -6.23
N ALA A 74 1.78 5.92 -5.91
CA ALA A 74 2.58 7.13 -5.84
C ALA A 74 2.14 7.94 -7.06
N ASN A 75 1.52 9.10 -6.87
CA ASN A 75 0.97 9.91 -7.96
C ASN A 75 2.13 10.41 -8.82
N LEU A 76 2.70 9.51 -9.63
CA LEU A 76 3.84 9.75 -10.48
C LEU A 76 3.33 10.49 -11.70
N THR A 77 3.98 11.61 -11.99
CA THR A 77 3.77 12.32 -13.25
C THR A 77 4.17 11.41 -14.41
N ARG A 78 3.69 11.73 -15.61
CA ARG A 78 4.01 10.96 -16.84
C ARG A 78 5.53 10.78 -17.00
N ARG A 79 6.32 11.83 -16.77
CA ARG A 79 7.79 11.81 -16.90
C ARG A 79 8.47 10.96 -15.83
N GLN A 80 8.00 11.01 -14.59
CA GLN A 80 8.50 10.17 -13.50
C GLN A 80 8.24 8.69 -13.78
N ARG A 81 7.04 8.34 -14.28
CA ARG A 81 6.71 6.97 -14.66
C ARG A 81 7.60 6.45 -15.78
N GLN A 82 7.82 7.26 -16.83
CA GLN A 82 8.70 6.91 -17.95
C GLN A 82 10.16 6.69 -17.50
N ALA A 83 10.69 7.57 -16.64
CA ALA A 83 12.05 7.42 -16.12
C ALA A 83 12.20 6.15 -15.26
N LEU A 84 11.20 5.86 -14.40
CA LEU A 84 11.19 4.65 -13.58
C LEU A 84 11.10 3.38 -14.43
N GLU A 85 10.27 3.38 -15.46
CA GLU A 85 10.11 2.25 -16.38
C GLU A 85 11.38 1.94 -17.16
N LEU A 86 12.10 2.96 -17.63
CA LEU A 86 13.39 2.73 -18.29
C LEU A 86 14.46 2.25 -17.30
N GLN A 87 14.48 2.78 -16.07
CA GLN A 87 15.40 2.30 -15.04
C GLN A 87 15.13 0.84 -14.67
N SER A 88 13.87 0.41 -14.56
CA SER A 88 13.54 -0.99 -14.24
C SER A 88 13.91 -1.96 -15.35
N ARG A 89 14.02 -1.47 -16.59
CA ARG A 89 14.53 -2.22 -17.75
C ARG A 89 16.07 -2.25 -17.82
N GLY A 90 16.77 -1.61 -16.87
CA GLY A 90 18.23 -1.63 -16.76
C GLY A 90 18.97 -0.49 -17.45
N PHE A 91 18.27 0.50 -18.01
CA PHE A 91 18.92 1.66 -18.64
C PHE A 91 19.55 2.59 -17.59
N ASN A 92 20.73 3.12 -17.90
CA ASN A 92 21.41 4.09 -17.04
C ASN A 92 20.91 5.53 -17.27
N SER A 93 21.22 6.47 -16.36
CA SER A 93 20.72 7.84 -16.45
C SER A 93 21.14 8.59 -17.74
N ALA A 94 22.23 8.20 -18.40
CA ALA A 94 22.66 8.80 -19.65
C ALA A 94 21.83 8.29 -20.84
N GLU A 95 21.53 6.99 -20.88
CA GLU A 95 20.66 6.37 -21.87
C GLU A 95 19.22 6.86 -21.72
N ILE A 96 18.71 6.93 -20.49
CA ILE A 96 17.37 7.47 -20.20
C ILE A 96 17.27 8.93 -20.66
N ALA A 97 18.31 9.72 -20.42
CA ALA A 97 18.37 11.12 -20.85
C ALA A 97 18.26 11.24 -22.38
N ALA A 98 18.99 10.40 -23.11
CA ALA A 98 18.92 10.34 -24.57
C ALA A 98 17.53 9.88 -25.06
N MET A 99 16.95 8.84 -24.45
CA MET A 99 15.66 8.29 -24.87
C MET A 99 14.47 9.23 -24.59
N LEU A 100 14.55 10.04 -23.52
CA LEU A 100 13.47 10.95 -23.12
C LEU A 100 13.66 12.39 -23.60
N ASN A 101 14.75 12.70 -24.31
CA ASN A 101 15.19 14.06 -24.66
C ASN A 101 15.25 14.97 -23.42
N LEU A 102 15.94 14.52 -22.38
CA LEU A 102 16.11 15.23 -21.12
C LEU A 102 17.59 15.37 -20.77
N SER A 103 17.93 16.32 -19.89
CA SER A 103 19.27 16.36 -19.30
C SER A 103 19.44 15.24 -18.27
N ARG A 104 20.68 14.76 -18.08
CA ARG A 104 20.99 13.79 -17.00
C ARG A 104 20.54 14.30 -15.62
N ARG A 105 20.62 15.61 -15.40
CA ARG A 105 20.13 16.29 -14.19
C ARG A 105 18.62 16.12 -14.02
N ALA A 106 17.84 16.32 -15.08
CA ALA A 106 16.38 16.16 -15.05
C ALA A 106 15.96 14.71 -14.81
N VAL A 107 16.67 13.74 -15.41
CA VAL A 107 16.43 12.30 -15.15
C VAL A 107 16.68 11.96 -13.69
N ASN A 108 17.82 12.37 -13.13
CA ASN A 108 18.15 12.13 -11.72
C ASN A 108 17.14 12.81 -10.78
N TYR A 109 16.69 14.02 -11.12
CA TYR A 109 15.63 14.71 -10.39
C TYR A 109 14.32 13.92 -10.37
N HIS A 110 13.84 13.45 -11.52
CA HIS A 110 12.62 12.64 -11.59
C HIS A 110 12.75 11.32 -10.81
N LEU A 111 13.89 10.62 -10.91
CA LEU A 111 14.12 9.38 -10.18
C LEU A 111 14.20 9.61 -8.66
N ASN A 112 14.77 10.73 -8.20
CA ASN A 112 14.78 11.07 -6.79
C ASN A 112 13.37 11.37 -6.26
N GLN A 113 12.55 12.11 -7.02
CA GLN A 113 11.15 12.34 -6.66
C GLN A 113 10.32 11.05 -6.63
N VAL A 114 10.60 10.10 -7.54
CA VAL A 114 9.97 8.78 -7.52
C VAL A 114 10.34 8.04 -6.23
N ARG A 115 11.62 8.00 -5.86
CA ARG A 115 12.10 7.35 -4.64
C ARG A 115 11.45 7.94 -3.39
N GLN A 116 11.39 9.27 -3.29
CA GLN A 116 10.72 9.95 -2.17
C GLN A 116 9.23 9.60 -2.09
N ARG A 117 8.52 9.56 -3.23
CA ARG A 117 7.10 9.16 -3.23
C ARG A 117 6.88 7.70 -2.86
N ILE A 118 7.74 6.79 -3.31
CA ILE A 118 7.67 5.37 -2.96
C ILE A 118 7.96 5.15 -1.47
N ARG A 119 8.87 5.93 -0.88
CA ARG A 119 9.16 5.92 0.55
C ARG A 119 8.10 6.62 1.42
N GLY A 120 7.15 7.34 0.82
CA GLY A 120 6.14 8.11 1.55
C GLY A 120 6.63 9.46 2.10
N GLU A 121 7.74 9.98 1.60
CA GLU A 121 8.47 11.14 2.15
C GLU A 121 8.10 12.51 1.53
N LEU A 122 7.09 12.63 0.65
CA LEU A 122 6.67 13.96 0.19
C LEU A 122 5.64 14.57 1.14
N PRO A 123 5.98 15.68 1.84
CA PRO A 123 4.95 16.54 2.42
C PRO A 123 4.13 17.12 1.26
N GLU A 124 2.82 17.28 1.46
CA GLU A 124 1.89 17.85 0.47
C GLU A 124 2.23 19.29 -0.01
N LEU A 125 3.32 19.88 0.49
CA LEU A 125 3.77 21.26 0.33
C LEU A 125 4.33 21.65 -1.06
N LEU A 126 4.49 20.73 -2.01
CA LEU A 126 5.00 21.07 -3.36
C LEU A 126 3.93 21.19 -4.44
N LYS A 127 2.64 21.06 -4.08
CA LYS A 127 1.54 21.32 -5.03
C LYS A 127 1.27 22.83 -5.20
N SER A 128 1.57 23.66 -4.21
CA SER A 128 1.29 25.10 -4.25
C SER A 128 2.18 25.86 -5.22
N ASP A 129 3.45 25.49 -5.31
CA ASP A 129 4.45 26.32 -6.00
C ASP A 129 4.35 26.22 -7.54
N PHE A 130 3.60 25.25 -8.07
CA PHE A 130 3.44 25.06 -9.51
C PHE A 130 2.24 25.82 -10.08
N ASP A 131 1.17 26.03 -9.30
CA ASP A 131 0.01 26.82 -9.76
C ASP A 131 0.37 28.31 -9.90
N GLU A 132 1.31 28.82 -9.09
CA GLU A 132 1.79 30.21 -9.20
C GLU A 132 2.68 30.43 -10.43
N LEU A 133 3.46 29.43 -10.85
CA LEU A 133 4.35 29.56 -12.01
C LEU A 133 3.62 29.44 -13.36
N GLU A 134 2.51 28.71 -13.45
CA GLU A 134 1.65 28.72 -14.65
C GLU A 134 0.83 30.01 -14.77
N SER A 135 0.57 30.72 -13.67
CA SER A 135 -0.15 32.01 -13.71
C SER A 135 0.70 33.18 -14.24
N LEU A 136 2.00 32.97 -14.44
CA LEU A 136 2.98 33.98 -14.85
C LEU A 136 3.58 33.75 -16.25
N LEU A 137 3.03 32.80 -17.03
CA LEU A 137 3.37 32.55 -18.45
C LEU A 137 2.14 32.76 -19.34
#